data_AF-A0A8R1TLU0-F1
#
_entry.id   AF-A0A8R1TLU0-F1
#
_cell.length_a   1.000
_cell.length_b   1.000
_cell.length_c   1.000
_cell.angle_alpha   90.00
_cell.angle_beta   90.00
_cell.angle_gamma   90.00
#
_symmetry.space_group_name_H-M   'P 1'
#
loop_
_entity.id
_entity.type
_entity.pdbx_description
1 polymer ?
#
loop_
_entity_poly.entity_id
_entity_poly.type
_entity_poly.pdbx_seq_one_letter_code
_entity_poly.pdbx_strand_id
1 'polypeptide(L)'
;MLATSMTSVVAEKDSEEDDKIEKTIKNPFKISIKGMMKCGHRSAYAVLINSIEEVKFKEYGFTGKGFLRTSHYYLSDRTGKFNFDATRYATDHKLYLNITHYCISDHEKRNVYQNCFMQVKHEIKGDLRAIRFDLNEIDLEEFNYQSEDVKCVDWPYKYPKYYETKHNGDL
;
A
#
# COMPACT_ATOMS: atom_id res chain seq x y z
N MET A 1 -20.78 24.83 -45.70
CA MET A 1 -19.32 24.58 -45.75
C MET A 1 -18.97 23.72 -44.56
N LEU A 2 -18.52 22.48 -44.84
CA LEU A 2 -17.84 21.49 -44.00
C LEU A 2 -18.15 21.48 -42.48
N ALA A 3 -18.99 20.52 -42.06
CA ALA A 3 -18.88 19.91 -40.74
C ALA A 3 -18.58 18.42 -40.96
N THR A 4 -17.30 18.06 -40.83
CA THR A 4 -16.81 16.69 -40.88
C THR A 4 -17.08 16.06 -39.52
N SER A 5 -18.02 15.13 -39.44
CA SER A 5 -18.22 14.29 -38.26
C SER A 5 -17.19 13.16 -38.29
N MET A 6 -16.27 13.17 -37.34
CA MET A 6 -15.33 12.08 -37.11
C MET A 6 -16.01 11.00 -36.29
N THR A 7 -16.23 9.84 -36.89
CA THR A 7 -16.57 8.60 -36.21
C THR A 7 -15.34 8.07 -35.48
N SER A 8 -15.33 8.12 -34.14
CA SER A 8 -14.32 7.42 -33.35
C SER A 8 -14.81 6.02 -33.00
N VAL A 9 -13.97 5.06 -33.36
CA VAL A 9 -14.05 3.61 -33.20
C VAL A 9 -14.39 3.19 -31.76
N VAL A 10 -15.43 2.37 -31.62
CA VAL A 10 -15.78 1.69 -30.36
C VAL A 10 -14.76 0.55 -30.15
N ALA A 11 -14.03 0.62 -29.06
CA ALA A 11 -13.23 -0.49 -28.53
C ALA A 11 -14.18 -1.46 -27.81
N GLU A 12 -14.61 -2.49 -28.51
CA GLU A 12 -15.59 -3.50 -28.04
C GLU A 12 -14.95 -4.89 -27.90
N LYS A 13 -13.63 -4.96 -27.63
CA LYS A 13 -12.88 -6.24 -27.68
C LYS A 13 -12.31 -6.77 -26.36
N ASP A 14 -12.49 -6.07 -25.24
CA ASP A 14 -11.90 -6.49 -23.96
C ASP A 14 -12.88 -7.22 -23.02
N SER A 15 -14.18 -7.32 -23.33
CA SER A 15 -15.17 -7.89 -22.40
C SER A 15 -15.35 -9.41 -22.49
N GLU A 16 -15.00 -10.06 -23.61
CA GLU A 16 -15.23 -11.52 -23.78
C GLU A 16 -14.16 -12.40 -23.13
N GLU A 17 -12.95 -11.88 -22.89
CA GLU A 17 -11.85 -12.66 -22.31
C GLU A 17 -11.95 -12.74 -20.78
N ASP A 18 -12.47 -11.70 -20.13
CA ASP A 18 -12.68 -11.65 -18.67
C ASP A 18 -13.81 -12.59 -18.20
N ASP A 19 -14.90 -12.72 -18.96
CA ASP A 19 -16.04 -13.60 -18.61
C ASP A 19 -15.69 -15.10 -18.63
N LYS A 20 -14.70 -15.53 -19.41
CA LYS A 20 -14.25 -16.93 -19.43
C LYS A 20 -13.35 -17.30 -18.25
N ILE A 21 -12.66 -16.33 -17.67
CA ILE A 21 -11.76 -16.55 -16.52
C ILE A 21 -12.60 -16.82 -15.25
N GLU A 22 -13.78 -16.23 -15.13
CA GLU A 22 -14.65 -16.31 -13.95
C GLU A 22 -14.99 -17.74 -13.49
N LYS A 23 -15.01 -18.73 -14.41
CA LYS A 23 -15.38 -20.11 -14.09
C LYS A 23 -14.20 -21.03 -13.73
N THR A 24 -12.96 -20.55 -13.79
CA THR A 24 -11.77 -21.43 -13.71
C THR A 24 -10.67 -20.96 -12.77
N ILE A 25 -10.91 -19.96 -11.92
CA ILE A 25 -9.92 -19.58 -10.90
C ILE A 25 -9.92 -20.63 -9.79
N LYS A 26 -8.90 -21.48 -9.79
CA LYS A 26 -8.67 -22.46 -8.72
C LYS A 26 -7.90 -21.81 -7.58
N ASN A 27 -8.48 -21.81 -6.39
CA ASN A 27 -7.81 -21.32 -5.20
C ASN A 27 -6.78 -22.33 -4.67
N PRO A 28 -5.64 -21.88 -4.10
CA PRO A 28 -5.16 -20.50 -4.10
C PRO A 28 -4.56 -20.10 -5.46
N PHE A 29 -4.67 -18.82 -5.83
CA PHE A 29 -4.10 -18.27 -7.07
C PHE A 29 -3.17 -17.10 -6.79
N LYS A 30 -2.30 -16.79 -7.75
CA LYS A 30 -1.36 -15.66 -7.66
C LYS A 30 -2.01 -14.38 -8.16
N ILE A 31 -1.73 -13.28 -7.46
CA ILE A 31 -2.09 -11.93 -7.88
C ILE A 31 -0.85 -11.04 -7.89
N SER A 32 -0.85 -10.02 -8.73
CA SER A 32 0.16 -8.97 -8.75
C SER A 32 -0.47 -7.67 -8.24
N ILE A 33 0.23 -6.98 -7.34
CA ILE A 33 -0.21 -5.71 -6.75
C ILE A 33 0.88 -4.69 -6.98
N LYS A 34 0.53 -3.56 -7.60
CA LYS A 34 1.42 -2.43 -7.81
C LYS A 34 0.78 -1.11 -7.44
N GLY A 35 1.61 -0.11 -7.18
CA GLY A 35 1.19 1.25 -6.88
C GLY A 35 2.37 2.14 -6.51
N MET A 36 2.07 3.32 -5.98
CA MET A 36 3.06 4.29 -5.52
C MET A 36 2.62 4.95 -4.21
N MET A 37 3.53 4.99 -3.24
CA MET A 37 3.32 5.65 -1.94
C MET A 37 3.87 7.08 -1.97
N LYS A 38 3.12 8.02 -1.41
CA LYS A 38 3.54 9.42 -1.20
C LYS A 38 3.38 9.85 0.26
N CYS A 39 4.16 10.84 0.67
CA CYS A 39 3.85 11.71 1.81
C CYS A 39 3.55 13.10 1.23
N GLY A 40 2.27 13.43 1.04
CA GLY A 40 1.86 14.65 0.35
C GLY A 40 2.42 14.72 -1.07
N HIS A 41 3.25 15.72 -1.35
CA HIS A 41 3.89 15.91 -2.66
C HIS A 41 5.21 15.16 -2.86
N ARG A 42 5.68 14.40 -1.86
CA ARG A 42 6.97 13.70 -1.91
C ARG A 42 6.77 12.19 -2.04
N SER A 43 7.65 11.54 -2.79
CA SER A 43 7.72 10.07 -2.82
C SER A 43 8.03 9.50 -1.44
N ALA A 44 7.23 8.55 -0.97
CA ALA A 44 7.48 7.85 0.29
C ALA A 44 8.34 6.60 0.03
N TYR A 45 9.65 6.74 0.24
CA TYR A 45 10.61 5.65 0.08
C TYR A 45 10.65 4.72 1.31
N ALA A 46 11.06 3.46 1.09
CA ALA A 46 11.24 2.47 2.15
C ALA A 46 10.01 2.26 3.05
N VAL A 47 8.82 2.39 2.48
CA VAL A 47 7.56 2.02 3.13
C VAL A 47 7.47 0.50 3.14
N LEU A 48 7.27 -0.09 4.31
CA LEU A 48 7.18 -1.54 4.48
C LEU A 48 5.74 -2.00 4.24
N ILE A 49 5.56 -2.89 3.27
CA ILE A 49 4.25 -3.29 2.76
C ILE A 49 4.17 -4.82 2.68
N ASN A 50 3.03 -5.38 3.04
CA ASN A 50 2.67 -6.74 2.70
C ASN A 50 1.15 -6.85 2.46
N SER A 51 0.72 -7.82 1.67
CA SER A 51 -0.70 -8.11 1.51
C SER A 51 -1.22 -9.01 2.64
N ILE A 52 -2.45 -8.76 3.07
CA ILE A 52 -3.20 -9.57 4.02
C ILE A 52 -4.65 -9.76 3.54
N GLU A 53 -5.25 -10.89 3.90
CA GLU A 53 -6.62 -11.24 3.55
C GLU A 53 -7.46 -11.38 4.84
N GLU A 54 -8.63 -10.75 4.90
CA GLU A 54 -9.57 -10.92 6.02
C GLU A 54 -10.25 -12.29 5.88
N VAL A 55 -9.92 -13.21 6.80
CA VAL A 55 -10.44 -14.58 6.80
C VAL A 55 -11.41 -14.76 7.95
N LYS A 56 -12.48 -15.52 7.71
CA LYS A 56 -13.39 -15.99 8.77
C LYS A 56 -12.89 -17.32 9.30
N PHE A 57 -12.82 -17.46 10.62
CA PHE A 57 -12.46 -18.73 11.27
C PHE A 57 -13.52 -19.10 12.31
N LYS A 58 -13.70 -20.41 12.54
CA LYS A 58 -14.57 -20.92 13.61
C LYS A 58 -13.72 -21.48 14.72
N GLU A 59 -13.87 -20.94 15.92
CA GLU A 59 -13.17 -21.41 17.12
C GLU A 59 -14.19 -21.56 18.26
N TYR A 60 -14.27 -22.74 18.86
CA TYR A 60 -15.20 -23.06 19.96
C TYR A 60 -16.66 -22.59 19.75
N GLY A 61 -17.18 -22.70 18.53
CA GLY A 61 -18.56 -22.29 18.19
C GLY A 61 -18.74 -20.80 17.89
N PHE A 62 -17.70 -19.97 18.07
CA PHE A 62 -17.69 -18.57 17.66
C PHE A 62 -17.11 -18.41 16.27
N THR A 63 -17.72 -17.55 15.45
CA THR A 63 -17.15 -17.13 14.16
C THR A 63 -16.36 -15.85 14.38
N GLY A 64 -15.04 -15.96 14.33
CA GLY A 64 -14.11 -14.85 14.42
C GLY A 64 -13.69 -14.33 13.04
N LYS A 65 -13.09 -13.14 13.03
CA LYS A 65 -12.39 -12.59 11.87
C LYS A 65 -10.91 -12.44 12.22
N GLY A 66 -10.05 -12.80 11.27
CA GLY A 66 -8.61 -12.69 11.39
C GLY A 66 -7.98 -12.20 10.10
N PHE A 67 -6.67 -11.99 10.12
CA PHE A 67 -5.92 -11.58 8.94
C PHE A 67 -4.85 -12.62 8.62
N LEU A 68 -4.93 -13.19 7.41
CA LEU A 68 -3.91 -14.09 6.87
C LEU A 68 -2.95 -13.29 6.01
N ARG A 69 -1.64 -13.37 6.29
CA ARG A 69 -0.63 -12.77 5.41
C ARG A 69 -0.51 -13.56 4.12
N THR A 70 -0.68 -12.87 2.99
CA THR A 70 -0.74 -13.47 1.65
C THR A 70 0.51 -13.22 0.81
N SER A 71 1.44 -12.38 1.28
CA SER A 71 2.71 -12.08 0.61
C SER A 71 3.89 -12.04 1.59
N HIS A 72 5.11 -11.98 1.04
CA HIS A 72 6.28 -11.52 1.78
C HIS A 72 6.20 -10.02 2.08
N TYR A 73 7.13 -9.54 2.90
CA TYR A 73 7.35 -8.11 3.10
C TYR A 73 8.12 -7.51 1.93
N TYR A 74 7.72 -6.31 1.54
CA TYR A 74 8.34 -5.51 0.48
C TYR A 74 8.58 -4.10 0.97
N LEU A 75 9.58 -3.44 0.39
CA LEU A 75 9.84 -2.02 0.59
C LEU A 75 9.51 -1.27 -0.69
N SER A 76 8.86 -0.11 -0.57
CA SER A 76 8.76 0.82 -1.70
C SER A 76 10.15 1.30 -2.09
N ASP A 77 10.35 1.51 -3.39
CA ASP A 77 11.61 2.02 -3.93
C ASP A 77 11.83 3.51 -3.60
N ARG A 78 12.95 4.06 -4.07
CA ARG A 78 13.29 5.50 -3.88
C ARG A 78 12.25 6.48 -4.43
N THR A 79 11.42 6.04 -5.37
CA THR A 79 10.34 6.83 -5.99
C THR A 79 8.99 6.58 -5.32
N GLY A 80 8.95 5.72 -4.31
CA GLY A 80 7.74 5.29 -3.61
C GLY A 80 6.97 4.19 -4.33
N LYS A 81 7.47 3.69 -5.47
CA LYS A 81 6.79 2.63 -6.22
C LYS A 81 6.97 1.28 -5.54
N PHE A 82 5.95 0.45 -5.64
CA PHE A 82 6.00 -0.95 -5.24
C PHE A 82 5.31 -1.81 -6.28
N ASN A 83 5.80 -3.03 -6.46
CA ASN A 83 5.20 -4.05 -7.28
C ASN A 83 5.60 -5.42 -6.71
N PHE A 84 4.63 -6.23 -6.32
CA PHE A 84 4.89 -7.54 -5.75
C PHE A 84 3.76 -8.54 -6.00
N ASP A 85 4.11 -9.82 -5.88
CA ASP A 85 3.16 -10.92 -5.97
C ASP A 85 2.63 -11.33 -4.60
N ALA A 86 1.34 -11.65 -4.55
CA ALA A 86 0.66 -12.22 -3.40
C ALA A 86 -0.14 -13.47 -3.79
N THR A 87 -0.62 -14.20 -2.78
CA THR A 87 -1.42 -15.41 -2.94
C THR A 87 -2.83 -15.17 -2.41
N ARG A 88 -3.83 -15.23 -3.27
CA ARG A 88 -5.25 -15.16 -2.86
C ARG A 88 -5.76 -16.54 -2.50
N TYR A 89 -6.42 -16.63 -1.36
CA TYR A 89 -6.98 -17.90 -0.87
C TYR A 89 -8.47 -18.00 -1.11
N ALA A 90 -9.20 -16.89 -1.11
CA ALA A 90 -10.59 -16.84 -1.54
C ALA A 90 -10.93 -15.55 -2.27
N THR A 91 -11.86 -15.65 -3.22
CA THR A 91 -12.34 -14.52 -4.03
C THR A 91 -13.39 -13.67 -3.32
N ASP A 92 -14.00 -14.16 -2.23
CA ASP A 92 -15.01 -13.45 -1.44
C ASP A 92 -14.42 -12.77 -0.19
N HIS A 93 -13.16 -13.05 0.15
CA HIS A 93 -12.47 -12.39 1.24
C HIS A 93 -11.96 -11.01 0.82
N LYS A 94 -12.04 -10.05 1.75
CA LYS A 94 -11.45 -8.72 1.54
C LYS A 94 -9.93 -8.80 1.54
N LEU A 95 -9.32 -8.01 0.65
CA LEU A 95 -7.88 -7.91 0.48
C LEU A 95 -7.39 -6.56 0.99
N TYR A 96 -6.27 -6.54 1.70
CA TYR A 96 -5.68 -5.32 2.23
C TYR A 96 -4.17 -5.28 1.95
N LEU A 97 -3.64 -4.06 1.89
CA LEU A 97 -2.24 -3.81 2.22
C LEU A 97 -2.12 -3.52 3.71
N ASN A 98 -1.16 -4.17 4.35
CA ASN A 98 -0.64 -3.79 5.65
C ASN A 98 0.59 -2.91 5.43
N ILE A 99 0.50 -1.64 5.79
CA ILE A 99 1.48 -0.60 5.48
C ILE A 99 2.09 -0.11 6.78
N THR A 100 3.42 -0.16 6.89
CA THR A 100 4.18 0.52 7.94
C THR A 100 4.94 1.68 7.32
N HIS A 101 4.66 2.90 7.77
CA HIS A 101 5.22 4.11 7.18
C HIS A 101 5.61 5.17 8.21
N TYR A 102 6.41 6.12 7.72
CA TYR A 102 6.99 7.22 8.50
C TYR A 102 6.34 8.57 8.17
N CYS A 103 5.40 8.66 7.22
CA CYS A 103 4.65 9.89 6.93
C CYS A 103 3.69 10.20 8.09
N ILE A 104 4.17 10.96 9.08
CA ILE A 104 3.38 11.41 10.23
C ILE A 104 3.23 12.91 10.07
N SER A 105 2.01 13.35 9.77
CA SER A 105 1.70 14.76 9.50
C SER A 105 1.72 15.60 10.77
N ASP A 106 1.30 15.02 11.89
CA ASP A 106 1.34 15.66 13.19
C ASP A 106 2.75 15.61 13.80
N HIS A 107 3.37 16.77 13.92
CA HIS A 107 4.72 16.91 14.49
C HIS A 107 4.76 16.65 16.00
N GLU A 108 3.65 16.82 16.73
CA GLU A 108 3.61 16.58 18.17
C GLU A 108 3.66 15.08 18.49
N LYS A 109 3.18 14.24 17.57
CA LYS A 109 3.28 12.77 17.68
C LYS A 109 4.69 12.23 17.39
N ARG A 110 5.62 13.07 16.92
CA ARG A 110 6.98 12.67 16.59
C ARG A 110 7.97 13.05 17.69
N ASN A 111 8.71 12.06 18.18
CA ASN A 111 9.95 12.31 18.90
C ASN A 111 11.11 12.38 17.90
N VAL A 112 11.69 13.57 17.72
CA VAL A 112 12.80 13.82 16.78
C VAL A 112 14.07 13.00 17.07
N TYR A 113 14.20 12.46 18.28
CA TYR A 113 15.33 11.63 18.72
C TYR A 113 15.07 10.12 18.59
N GLN A 114 13.91 9.74 18.05
CA GLN A 114 13.49 8.35 17.90
C GLN A 114 13.02 8.08 16.47
N ASN A 115 12.98 6.82 16.11
CA ASN A 115 12.40 6.38 14.85
C ASN A 115 10.89 6.15 15.05
N CYS A 116 10.07 7.10 14.60
CA CYS A 116 8.62 7.07 14.77
C CYS A 116 7.90 6.60 13.50
N PHE A 117 7.06 5.57 13.62
CA PHE A 117 6.30 4.98 12.52
C PHE A 117 4.87 4.63 12.95
N MET A 118 4.00 4.39 11.97
CA MET A 118 2.64 3.91 12.20
C MET A 118 2.32 2.75 11.27
N GLN A 119 1.30 1.96 11.64
CA GLN A 119 0.85 0.80 10.89
C GLN A 119 -0.63 0.95 10.55
N VAL A 120 -0.95 0.88 9.26
CA VAL A 120 -2.30 1.09 8.74
C VAL A 120 -2.67 0.02 7.73
N LYS A 121 -3.97 -0.21 7.58
CA LYS A 121 -4.52 -1.16 6.61
C LYS A 121 -5.24 -0.40 5.52
N HIS A 122 -4.80 -0.57 4.28
CA HIS A 122 -5.47 -0.03 3.10
C HIS A 122 -6.28 -1.14 2.43
N GLU A 123 -7.59 -0.99 2.33
CA GLU A 123 -8.45 -1.95 1.61
C GLU A 123 -8.21 -1.85 0.12
N ILE A 124 -7.81 -2.95 -0.52
CA ILE A 124 -7.71 -3.06 -1.97
C ILE A 124 -9.13 -3.23 -2.52
N LYS A 125 -9.67 -2.14 -3.06
CA LYS A 125 -10.99 -2.12 -3.70
C LYS A 125 -10.86 -2.51 -5.18
N GLY A 126 -11.90 -3.13 -5.72
CA GLY A 126 -11.96 -3.55 -7.12
C GLY A 126 -12.60 -4.92 -7.26
N ASP A 127 -12.49 -5.51 -8.45
CA ASP A 127 -12.89 -6.89 -8.67
C ASP A 127 -11.97 -7.83 -7.87
N LEU A 128 -12.57 -8.59 -6.95
CA LEU A 128 -11.85 -9.52 -6.08
C LEU A 128 -11.35 -10.77 -6.81
N ARG A 129 -11.80 -10.98 -8.06
CA ARG A 129 -11.33 -12.02 -8.99
C ARG A 129 -10.17 -11.54 -9.86
N ALA A 130 -9.86 -10.24 -9.84
CA ALA A 130 -8.77 -9.70 -10.61
C ALA A 130 -7.42 -10.34 -10.21
N ILE A 131 -6.63 -10.66 -11.23
CA ILE A 131 -5.26 -11.17 -11.07
C ILE A 131 -4.27 -10.01 -10.89
N ARG A 132 -4.65 -8.80 -11.31
CA ARG A 132 -3.79 -7.61 -11.29
C ARG A 132 -4.51 -6.47 -10.59
N PHE A 133 -3.86 -5.89 -9.58
CA PHE A 133 -4.33 -4.70 -8.88
C PHE A 133 -3.36 -3.55 -9.12
N ASP A 134 -3.87 -2.47 -9.71
CA ASP A 134 -3.16 -1.19 -9.83
C ASP A 134 -3.80 -0.20 -8.86
N LEU A 135 -3.11 0.09 -7.76
CA LEU A 135 -3.61 0.94 -6.68
C LEU A 135 -3.34 2.43 -6.93
N ASN A 136 -2.72 2.77 -8.06
CA ASN A 136 -2.30 4.14 -8.36
C ASN A 136 -1.48 4.75 -7.21
N GLU A 137 -1.73 6.01 -6.89
CA GLU A 137 -1.07 6.73 -5.81
C GLU A 137 -1.83 6.58 -4.50
N ILE A 138 -1.10 6.27 -3.42
CA ILE A 138 -1.60 6.25 -2.05
C ILE A 138 -0.84 7.35 -1.30
N ASP A 139 -1.53 8.42 -0.94
CA ASP A 139 -0.97 9.48 -0.10
C ASP A 139 -1.14 9.14 1.37
N LEU A 140 -0.02 8.82 2.01
CA LEU A 140 0.04 8.39 3.39
C LEU A 140 -0.16 9.54 4.39
N GLU A 141 -0.21 10.80 3.95
CA GLU A 141 -0.61 11.93 4.81
C GLU A 141 -2.13 12.09 4.94
N GLU A 142 -2.93 11.40 4.10
CA GLU A 142 -4.38 11.41 4.25
C GLU A 142 -4.82 10.83 5.59
N PHE A 143 -5.91 11.38 6.14
CA PHE A 143 -6.44 11.02 7.46
C PHE A 143 -6.63 9.51 7.66
N ASN A 144 -7.04 8.77 6.63
CA ASN A 144 -7.25 7.32 6.71
C ASN A 144 -5.98 6.51 6.99
N TYR A 145 -4.81 7.12 6.77
CA TYR A 145 -3.50 6.53 7.04
C TYR A 145 -2.81 7.18 8.22
N GLN A 146 -3.47 8.10 8.93
CA GLN A 146 -2.96 8.69 10.15
C GLN A 146 -3.60 7.99 11.35
N SER A 147 -2.76 7.39 12.21
CA SER A 147 -3.19 6.75 13.44
C SER A 147 -2.84 7.59 14.66
N GLU A 148 -3.62 7.45 15.73
CA GLU A 148 -3.24 7.94 17.07
C GLU A 148 -2.09 7.13 17.65
N ASP A 149 -1.95 5.84 17.27
CA ASP A 149 -0.95 4.92 17.81
C ASP A 149 0.38 5.01 17.06
N VAL A 150 1.02 6.17 17.10
CA VAL A 150 2.40 6.33 16.62
C VAL A 150 3.36 5.56 17.54
N LYS A 151 4.16 4.68 16.94
CA LYS A 151 5.19 3.91 17.64
C LYS A 151 6.53 4.60 17.43
N CYS A 152 7.14 5.08 18.51
CA CYS A 152 8.51 5.61 18.49
C CYS A 152 9.45 4.62 19.20
N VAL A 153 10.51 4.24 18.52
CA VAL A 153 11.56 3.37 19.06
C VAL A 153 12.91 4.08 19.01
N ASP A 154 13.78 3.79 19.97
CA ASP A 154 15.13 4.34 19.95
C ASP A 154 15.85 3.93 18.67
N TRP A 155 16.65 4.85 18.12
CA TRP A 155 17.51 4.50 17.00
C TRP A 155 18.46 3.39 17.42
N PRO A 156 18.59 2.31 16.64
CA PRO A 156 19.56 1.25 16.95
C PRO A 156 21.00 1.73 16.78
N TYR A 157 21.21 2.93 16.22
CA TYR A 157 22.50 3.54 15.98
C TYR A 157 22.64 4.80 16.84
N LYS A 158 23.86 5.05 17.34
CA LYS A 158 24.19 6.35 17.92
C LYS A 158 23.97 7.42 16.85
N TYR A 159 23.31 8.52 17.22
CA TYR A 159 23.19 9.69 16.36
C TYR A 159 24.58 10.05 15.81
N PRO A 160 24.68 10.36 14.50
CA PRO A 160 25.88 10.97 13.97
C PRO A 160 26.16 12.21 14.82
N LYS A 161 27.33 12.27 15.46
CA LYS A 161 27.80 13.50 16.08
C LYS A 161 28.10 14.45 14.92
N TYR A 162 27.11 15.24 14.52
CA TYR A 162 27.37 16.38 13.67
C TYR A 162 28.25 17.31 14.48
N TYR A 163 29.54 17.34 14.16
CA TYR A 163 30.41 18.40 14.63
C TYR A 163 29.77 19.70 14.18
N GLU A 164 29.51 20.61 15.12
CA GLU A 164 29.11 21.97 14.80
C GLU A 164 30.10 22.49 13.75
N THR A 165 29.66 22.61 12.50
CA THR A 165 30.33 23.50 11.56
C THR A 165 30.12 24.87 12.13
N LYS A 166 31.11 25.35 12.89
CA LYS A 166 31.27 26.77 13.14
C LYS A 166 31.26 27.43 11.76
N HIS A 167 30.14 28.03 11.40
CA HIS A 167 30.17 29.16 10.50
C HIS A 167 30.98 30.22 11.24
N ASN A 168 32.29 30.21 11.03
CA ASN A 168 33.09 31.39 11.29
C ASN A 168 32.45 32.48 10.43
N GLY A 169 31.75 33.39 11.10
CA GLY A 169 31.46 34.70 10.54
C GLY A 169 32.81 35.36 10.29
N ASP A 170 33.27 35.25 9.05
CA ASP A 170 34.30 36.09 8.46
C ASP A 170 33.77 36.54 7.10
N LEU A 171 32.99 37.63 7.13
CA LEU A 171 32.87 38.66 6.09
C LEU A 171 32.22 39.91 6.72
#